data_AF-W8F1S1-F1
#
_entry.id   AF-W8F1S1-F1
#
_cell.length_a   1.000
_cell.length_b   1.000
_cell.length_c   1.000
_cell.angle_alpha   90.00
_cell.angle_beta   90.00
_cell.angle_gamma   90.00
#
_symmetry.space_group_name_H-M   'P 1'
#
loop_
_entity.id
_entity.type
_entity.pdbx_description
1 polymer ?
#
loop_
_entity_poly.entity_id
_entity_poly.type
_entity_poly.pdbx_seq_one_letter_code
_entity_poly.pdbx_strand_id
1 'polypeptide(L)'
;MYLHQRNNHGRKPCVRVCTHGRAYAPGRVSLSMWKWIVVVVVLLGLSARPASAYSVLTHQANVDSCWQRCMVQLLQQRYPGATDDQLIEAKSFAYGGSILQDMGYYPFGSELFTNLTHYVRSGDFVRSLLDEAHNRNEYAFALGALAHYAADLSGHPEGTNRAMPHVYPELQTKFGNVITYEEAPIQHTQLEFAFDVMQVAAGRYRTAEYQRSIGFQVSKPVLERAFLKTYGMELGQVIFNVDLSVASFRFAVRSLIPIASRAAWQSQKKEIRKVSPQARRREYVYKESEEEYQKKYGSGYDHPGTGARVLSYFVRVLPKIGPLKPFAFKTPTPEAQALFRASFRTVMNNYCALVEKEPRDTTDTQRPTLPNADFDTGKPTRLGEYALTDETYGEWLRKLADKKFESLTTSQQQHILAFFSTPITREPVDEDEKEKDNRKATVEALEQLKALKPQ
;
A
#
# COMPACT_ATOMS: atom_id res chain seq x y z
N MET A 1 -63.74 39.51 55.91
CA MET A 1 -63.14 40.70 56.55
C MET A 1 -62.54 41.56 55.43
N TYR A 2 -63.22 42.68 55.12
CA TYR A 2 -62.83 43.92 54.39
C TYR A 2 -61.93 43.84 53.13
N LEU A 3 -62.44 44.14 51.92
CA LEU A 3 -62.50 45.46 51.22
C LEU A 3 -61.13 45.90 50.65
N HIS A 4 -60.89 45.94 49.32
CA HIS A 4 -61.29 46.93 48.29
C HIS A 4 -60.41 48.19 48.21
N GLN A 5 -60.20 48.67 46.97
CA GLN A 5 -59.70 50.02 46.54
C GLN A 5 -58.19 50.26 46.51
N ARG A 6 -57.61 51.17 45.71
CA ARG A 6 -57.88 51.89 44.43
C ARG A 6 -56.58 52.69 44.15
N ASN A 7 -56.33 52.98 42.87
CA ASN A 7 -55.60 54.12 42.24
C ASN A 7 -54.72 55.06 43.11
N ASN A 8 -53.54 55.47 42.61
CA ASN A 8 -53.42 56.64 41.70
C ASN A 8 -51.97 56.97 41.28
N HIS A 9 -51.90 57.78 40.22
CA HIS A 9 -50.76 58.34 39.46
C HIS A 9 -49.51 58.84 40.20
N GLY A 10 -48.35 58.75 39.51
CA GLY A 10 -47.15 59.55 39.78
C GLY A 10 -46.17 59.56 38.60
N ARG A 11 -45.66 60.75 38.25
CA ARG A 11 -44.92 61.11 37.02
C ARG A 11 -43.47 60.58 36.97
N LYS A 12 -42.93 60.48 35.75
CA LYS A 12 -41.50 60.23 35.40
C LYS A 12 -40.56 61.32 35.97
N PRO A 13 -39.23 61.06 36.08
CA PRO A 13 -38.36 61.37 34.96
C PRO A 13 -37.25 60.35 34.66
N CYS A 14 -36.73 60.46 33.43
CA CYS A 14 -35.63 59.72 32.83
C CYS A 14 -34.34 59.71 33.68
N VAL A 15 -33.72 58.53 33.79
CA VAL A 15 -32.26 58.41 33.89
C VAL A 15 -31.80 57.40 32.85
N ARG A 16 -30.94 57.90 31.95
CA ARG A 16 -30.30 57.20 30.84
C ARG A 16 -29.09 56.48 31.43
N VAL A 17 -29.10 55.15 31.47
CA VAL A 17 -27.90 54.34 31.76
C VAL A 17 -27.54 53.58 30.49
N CYS A 18 -26.46 54.04 29.85
CA CYS A 18 -25.78 53.33 28.77
C CYS A 18 -25.03 52.14 29.36
N THR A 19 -25.44 50.92 29.02
CA THR A 19 -24.61 49.71 29.19
C THR A 19 -24.23 49.19 27.81
N HIS A 20 -22.93 49.31 27.48
CA HIS A 20 -22.32 48.72 26.30
C HIS A 20 -22.21 47.20 26.49
N GLY A 21 -23.22 46.46 26.02
CA GLY A 21 -23.11 45.01 25.84
C GLY A 21 -22.48 44.68 24.49
N ARG A 22 -21.16 44.45 24.44
CA ARG A 22 -20.53 43.73 23.31
C ARG A 22 -20.92 42.26 23.42
N ALA A 23 -21.85 41.81 22.59
CA ALA A 23 -22.05 40.39 22.35
C ALA A 23 -20.83 39.83 21.58
N TYR A 24 -20.12 38.87 22.18
CA TYR A 24 -19.14 38.04 21.46
C TYR A 24 -19.91 37.18 20.46
N ALA A 25 -19.84 37.54 19.18
CA ALA A 25 -20.27 36.67 18.10
C ALA A 25 -19.26 35.51 17.96
N PRO A 26 -19.70 34.25 17.77
CA PRO A 26 -18.78 33.17 17.45
C PRO A 26 -18.05 33.51 16.15
N GLY A 27 -16.72 33.40 16.18
CA GLY A 27 -15.85 33.75 15.07
C GLY A 27 -16.34 33.10 13.78
N ARG A 28 -16.83 33.92 12.85
CA ARG A 28 -17.05 33.50 11.47
C ARG A 28 -15.69 33.14 10.90
N VAL A 29 -15.39 31.84 10.87
CA VAL A 29 -14.42 31.33 9.90
C VAL A 29 -14.95 31.76 8.54
N SER A 30 -14.27 32.72 7.91
CA SER A 30 -14.66 33.26 6.62
C SER A 30 -14.89 32.09 5.65
N LEU A 31 -16.01 32.10 4.92
CA LEU A 31 -16.27 31.19 3.81
C LEU A 31 -15.10 31.13 2.81
N SER A 32 -14.23 32.16 2.78
CA SER A 32 -13.02 32.17 1.96
C SER A 32 -11.93 31.21 2.45
N MET A 33 -11.77 31.02 3.77
CA MET A 33 -10.75 30.12 4.33
C MET A 33 -11.07 28.66 4.00
N TRP A 34 -12.36 28.30 4.02
CA TRP A 34 -12.80 26.97 3.64
C TRP A 34 -12.63 26.70 2.14
N LYS A 35 -12.84 27.72 1.29
CA LYS A 35 -12.53 27.64 -0.14
C LYS A 35 -11.04 27.41 -0.40
N TRP A 36 -10.16 28.09 0.32
CA TRP A 36 -8.72 27.91 0.19
C TRP A 36 -8.23 26.56 0.70
N ILE A 37 -8.77 26.06 1.82
CA ILE A 37 -8.48 24.70 2.31
C ILE A 37 -8.96 23.65 1.30
N VAL A 38 -10.16 23.80 0.75
CA VAL A 38 -10.67 22.89 -0.29
C VAL A 38 -9.81 22.96 -1.55
N VAL A 39 -9.38 24.14 -1.98
CA VAL A 39 -8.49 24.30 -3.15
C VAL A 39 -7.12 23.68 -2.89
N VAL A 40 -6.53 23.87 -1.72
CA VAL A 40 -5.23 23.26 -1.35
C VAL A 40 -5.36 21.73 -1.27
N VAL A 41 -6.42 21.20 -0.68
CA VAL A 41 -6.64 19.74 -0.62
C VAL A 41 -6.99 19.15 -1.98
N VAL A 42 -7.72 19.87 -2.84
CA VAL A 42 -7.96 19.47 -4.24
C VAL A 42 -6.67 19.51 -5.05
N LEU A 43 -5.82 20.52 -4.87
CA LEU A 43 -4.50 20.60 -5.51
C LEU A 43 -3.59 19.46 -5.05
N LEU A 44 -3.58 19.14 -3.74
CA LEU A 44 -2.83 18.00 -3.17
C LEU A 44 -3.37 16.64 -3.67
N GLY A 45 -4.70 16.52 -3.85
CA GLY A 45 -5.33 15.31 -4.40
C GLY A 45 -5.18 15.15 -5.92
N LEU A 46 -5.01 16.26 -6.65
CA LEU A 46 -4.71 16.27 -8.10
C LEU A 46 -3.24 15.98 -8.40
N SER A 47 -2.35 16.19 -7.43
CA SER A 47 -0.93 15.79 -7.51
C SER A 47 -0.68 14.31 -7.19
N ALA A 48 -1.68 13.57 -6.68
CA ALA A 48 -1.58 12.11 -6.55
C ALA A 48 -1.60 11.48 -7.94
N ARG A 49 -0.40 11.32 -8.52
CA ARG A 49 -0.20 10.52 -9.72
C ARG A 49 -0.58 9.07 -9.37
N PRO A 50 -1.30 8.34 -10.23
CA PRO A 50 -1.47 6.91 -10.03
C PRO A 50 -0.08 6.26 -10.23
N ALA A 51 0.60 5.96 -9.13
CA ALA A 51 1.66 4.97 -9.12
C ALA A 51 0.95 3.62 -9.02
N SER A 52 1.11 2.78 -10.03
CA SER A 52 0.62 1.40 -9.99
C SER A 52 1.84 0.53 -10.11
N ALA A 53 2.45 0.16 -8.99
CA ALA A 53 3.47 -0.88 -8.93
C ALA A 53 2.90 -2.24 -9.37
N TYR A 54 3.74 -3.27 -9.35
CA TYR A 54 3.44 -4.63 -9.77
C TYR A 54 2.06 -5.04 -9.28
N SER A 55 1.21 -5.39 -10.24
CA SER A 55 -0.15 -4.92 -10.06
C SER A 55 -0.94 -5.75 -9.06
N VAL A 56 -1.75 -5.02 -8.27
CA VAL A 56 -2.51 -5.52 -7.12
C VAL A 56 -3.20 -6.85 -7.37
N LEU A 57 -3.79 -7.06 -8.56
CA LEU A 57 -4.52 -8.30 -8.81
C LEU A 57 -3.55 -9.47 -8.99
N THR A 58 -2.37 -9.26 -9.58
CA THR A 58 -1.35 -10.28 -9.80
C THR A 58 -0.78 -10.81 -8.48
N HIS A 59 -0.56 -9.94 -7.49
CA HIS A 59 -0.20 -10.37 -6.13
C HIS A 59 -1.30 -11.24 -5.50
N GLN A 60 -2.56 -10.84 -5.62
CA GLN A 60 -3.68 -11.63 -5.14
C GLN A 60 -3.82 -12.96 -5.90
N ALA A 61 -3.51 -12.98 -7.20
CA ALA A 61 -3.48 -14.21 -8.00
C ALA A 61 -2.44 -15.21 -7.51
N ASN A 62 -1.31 -14.71 -7.00
CA ASN A 62 -0.28 -15.55 -6.39
C ASN A 62 -0.82 -16.22 -5.11
N VAL A 63 -1.49 -15.46 -4.24
CA VAL A 63 -2.18 -16.00 -3.06
C VAL A 63 -3.20 -17.06 -3.48
N ASP A 64 -4.03 -16.79 -4.49
CA ASP A 64 -5.02 -17.75 -5.00
C ASP A 64 -4.40 -19.06 -5.49
N SER A 65 -3.35 -18.94 -6.29
CA SER A 65 -2.69 -20.09 -6.91
C SER A 65 -1.94 -20.94 -5.88
N CYS A 66 -1.55 -20.34 -4.75
CA CYS A 66 -0.78 -20.99 -3.70
C CYS A 66 -1.61 -21.34 -2.45
N TRP A 67 -2.85 -20.87 -2.33
CA TRP A 67 -3.68 -21.00 -1.14
C TRP A 67 -3.83 -22.45 -0.70
N GLN A 68 -4.45 -23.28 -1.54
CA GLN A 68 -4.63 -24.70 -1.25
C GLN A 68 -3.33 -25.49 -1.37
N ARG A 69 -2.40 -25.04 -2.23
CA ARG A 69 -1.17 -25.75 -2.54
C ARG A 69 -0.19 -25.77 -1.35
N CYS A 70 0.00 -24.64 -0.68
CA CYS A 70 1.00 -24.54 0.37
C CYS A 70 0.58 -23.69 1.59
N MET A 71 -0.38 -22.75 1.47
CA MET A 71 -0.75 -21.88 2.61
C MET A 71 -1.68 -22.55 3.62
N VAL A 72 -2.76 -23.20 3.14
CA VAL A 72 -3.79 -23.79 4.02
C VAL A 72 -3.20 -24.84 4.94
N GLN A 73 -2.33 -25.70 4.41
CA GLN A 73 -1.69 -26.75 5.21
C GLN A 73 -0.87 -26.15 6.36
N LEU A 74 -0.05 -25.14 6.08
CA LEU A 74 0.75 -24.47 7.11
C LEU A 74 -0.14 -23.73 8.13
N LEU A 75 -1.18 -23.03 7.67
CA LEU A 75 -2.15 -22.34 8.54
C LEU A 75 -2.84 -23.32 9.49
N GLN A 76 -3.24 -24.48 9.01
CA GLN A 76 -3.89 -25.52 9.81
C GLN A 76 -2.92 -26.21 10.78
N GLN A 77 -1.65 -26.38 10.41
CA GLN A 77 -0.63 -26.92 11.30
C GLN A 77 -0.35 -25.94 12.45
N ARG A 78 -0.18 -24.65 12.14
CA ARG A 78 0.18 -23.63 13.13
C ARG A 78 -1.01 -23.20 14.00
N TYR A 79 -2.21 -23.14 13.42
CA TYR A 79 -3.45 -22.71 14.07
C TYR A 79 -4.62 -23.67 13.75
N PRO A 80 -4.64 -24.88 14.35
CA PRO A 80 -5.57 -25.96 14.00
C PRO A 80 -7.04 -25.64 14.27
N GLY A 81 -7.93 -26.47 13.72
CA GLY A 81 -9.38 -26.43 13.98
C GLY A 81 -10.14 -25.31 13.26
N ALA A 82 -9.64 -24.82 12.13
CA ALA A 82 -10.32 -23.79 11.33
C ALA A 82 -11.58 -24.35 10.65
N THR A 83 -12.70 -23.63 10.75
CA THR A 83 -13.86 -23.85 9.87
C THR A 83 -13.60 -23.26 8.48
N ASP A 84 -14.40 -23.64 7.49
CA ASP A 84 -14.31 -23.08 6.13
C ASP A 84 -14.47 -21.55 6.14
N ASP A 85 -15.42 -21.02 6.91
CA ASP A 85 -15.62 -19.57 7.04
C ASP A 85 -14.39 -18.86 7.62
N GLN A 86 -13.73 -19.47 8.62
CA GLN A 86 -12.50 -18.91 9.18
C GLN A 86 -11.31 -19.01 8.23
N LEU A 87 -11.27 -20.01 7.33
CA LEU A 87 -10.27 -20.08 6.28
C LEU A 87 -10.53 -19.02 5.19
N ILE A 88 -11.79 -18.75 4.87
CA ILE A 88 -12.18 -17.66 3.97
C ILE A 88 -11.76 -16.30 4.58
N GLU A 89 -12.01 -16.11 5.87
CA GLU A 89 -11.58 -14.92 6.59
C GLU A 89 -10.06 -14.78 6.58
N ALA A 90 -9.31 -15.83 6.95
CA ALA A 90 -7.84 -15.81 6.91
C ALA A 90 -7.31 -15.50 5.50
N LYS A 91 -7.96 -16.01 4.44
CA LYS A 91 -7.59 -15.69 3.05
C LYS A 91 -7.74 -14.21 2.74
N SER A 92 -8.76 -13.54 3.29
CA SER A 92 -8.93 -12.09 3.12
C SER A 92 -7.76 -11.28 3.71
N PHE A 93 -7.18 -11.76 4.81
CA PHE A 93 -5.97 -11.19 5.39
C PHE A 93 -4.73 -11.48 4.53
N ALA A 94 -4.60 -12.69 4.00
CA ALA A 94 -3.52 -13.01 3.05
C ALA A 94 -3.55 -12.12 1.80
N TYR A 95 -4.72 -11.82 1.26
CA TYR A 95 -4.83 -10.82 0.19
C TYR A 95 -4.33 -9.46 0.65
N GLY A 96 -4.72 -8.98 1.83
CA GLY A 96 -4.30 -7.67 2.32
C GLY A 96 -2.80 -7.60 2.55
N GLY A 97 -2.18 -8.66 3.05
CA GLY A 97 -0.73 -8.77 3.19
C GLY A 97 -0.02 -8.78 1.85
N SER A 98 -0.59 -9.42 0.82
CA SER A 98 0.04 -9.55 -0.50
C SER A 98 0.14 -8.25 -1.30
N ILE A 99 -0.55 -7.20 -0.87
CA ILE A 99 -0.61 -5.89 -1.54
C ILE A 99 -0.30 -4.75 -0.56
N LEU A 100 0.13 -5.08 0.67
CA LEU A 100 0.29 -4.11 1.73
C LEU A 100 1.40 -3.11 1.40
N GLN A 101 2.54 -3.62 0.95
CA GLN A 101 3.73 -2.83 0.69
C GLN A 101 3.45 -1.74 -0.36
N ASP A 102 2.57 -1.99 -1.34
CA ASP A 102 2.18 -1.01 -2.36
C ASP A 102 1.23 0.09 -1.87
N MET A 103 0.67 -0.06 -0.66
CA MET A 103 -0.38 0.84 -0.16
C MET A 103 0.04 2.31 -0.16
N GLY A 104 1.34 2.59 0.01
CA GLY A 104 1.87 3.94 0.07
C GLY A 104 1.76 4.73 -1.24
N TYR A 105 1.69 4.04 -2.37
CA TYR A 105 1.49 4.64 -3.71
C TYR A 105 0.04 5.02 -4.01
N TYR A 106 -0.89 4.74 -3.09
CA TYR A 106 -2.31 5.09 -3.21
C TYR A 106 -2.65 6.37 -2.43
N PRO A 107 -3.81 7.01 -2.72
CA PRO A 107 -4.19 8.25 -2.06
C PRO A 107 -4.16 8.14 -0.53
N PHE A 108 -3.58 9.15 0.12
CA PHE A 108 -3.36 9.22 1.56
C PHE A 108 -2.45 8.10 2.13
N GLY A 109 -1.75 7.36 1.27
CA GLY A 109 -0.63 6.50 1.63
C GLY A 109 0.63 7.30 1.99
N SER A 110 1.71 6.58 2.19
CA SER A 110 3.04 7.14 2.42
C SER A 110 4.05 6.45 1.51
N GLU A 111 4.60 7.19 0.55
CA GLU A 111 5.64 6.70 -0.35
C GLU A 111 6.83 6.13 0.42
N LEU A 112 7.23 6.79 1.51
CA LEU A 112 8.26 6.27 2.39
C LEU A 112 7.91 4.89 2.99
N PHE A 113 6.66 4.65 3.38
CA PHE A 113 6.26 3.32 3.87
C PHE A 113 6.50 2.26 2.78
N THR A 114 6.10 2.55 1.55
CA THR A 114 6.29 1.63 0.43
C THR A 114 7.77 1.43 0.14
N ASN A 115 8.52 2.52 0.01
CA ASN A 115 9.95 2.45 -0.29
C ASN A 115 10.74 1.73 0.82
N LEU A 116 10.41 1.96 2.10
CA LEU A 116 10.98 1.20 3.22
C LEU A 116 10.74 -0.29 2.99
N THR A 117 9.49 -0.69 2.84
CA THR A 117 9.14 -2.11 2.73
C THR A 117 9.60 -2.79 1.44
N HIS A 118 9.91 -2.05 0.39
CA HIS A 118 10.43 -2.56 -0.89
C HIS A 118 11.97 -2.62 -0.96
N TYR A 119 12.65 -1.63 -0.39
CA TYR A 119 14.06 -1.39 -0.69
C TYR A 119 14.96 -1.47 0.56
N VAL A 120 14.39 -1.27 1.75
CA VAL A 120 15.14 -1.16 3.00
C VAL A 120 14.66 -2.22 3.97
N ARG A 121 15.51 -3.20 4.29
CA ARG A 121 15.13 -4.27 5.25
C ARG A 121 13.89 -5.07 4.82
N SER A 122 13.71 -5.24 3.52
CA SER A 122 12.52 -5.86 2.92
C SER A 122 12.25 -7.29 3.43
N GLY A 123 13.30 -8.11 3.59
CA GLY A 123 13.20 -9.45 4.16
C GLY A 123 12.96 -9.43 5.67
N ASP A 124 13.63 -8.54 6.40
CA ASP A 124 13.44 -8.38 7.84
C ASP A 124 12.04 -7.90 8.20
N PHE A 125 11.41 -7.06 7.38
CA PHE A 125 10.04 -6.59 7.57
C PHE A 125 9.06 -7.77 7.50
N VAL A 126 9.17 -8.61 6.48
CA VAL A 126 8.34 -9.81 6.34
C VAL A 126 8.61 -10.81 7.47
N ARG A 127 9.88 -11.01 7.85
CA ARG A 127 10.24 -11.84 8.99
C ARG A 127 9.61 -11.32 10.28
N SER A 128 9.62 -10.00 10.49
CA SER A 128 9.00 -9.37 11.65
C SER A 128 7.48 -9.57 11.66
N LEU A 129 6.80 -9.47 10.50
CA LEU A 129 5.36 -9.78 10.40
C LEU A 129 5.06 -11.23 10.79
N LEU A 130 5.85 -12.18 10.29
CA LEU A 130 5.67 -13.61 10.58
C LEU A 130 5.95 -13.94 12.05
N ASP A 131 6.95 -13.30 12.65
CA ASP A 131 7.34 -13.50 14.04
C ASP A 131 6.38 -12.86 15.05
N GLU A 132 5.79 -11.72 14.69
CA GLU A 132 4.85 -10.98 15.54
C GLU A 132 3.40 -11.44 15.38
N ALA A 133 3.12 -12.41 14.50
CA ALA A 133 1.78 -12.93 14.28
C ALA A 133 1.33 -13.89 15.41
N HIS A 134 0.28 -13.51 16.12
CA HIS A 134 -0.21 -14.22 17.32
C HIS A 134 -1.49 -15.03 17.09
N ASN A 135 -2.09 -14.95 15.91
CA ASN A 135 -3.29 -15.70 15.55
C ASN A 135 -3.31 -16.04 14.05
N ARG A 136 -4.30 -16.85 13.65
CA ARG A 136 -4.48 -17.31 12.27
C ARG A 136 -4.57 -16.18 11.25
N ASN A 137 -5.28 -15.09 11.58
CA ASN A 137 -5.52 -13.99 10.66
C ASN A 137 -4.27 -13.11 10.52
N GLU A 138 -3.59 -12.80 11.63
CA GLU A 138 -2.28 -12.13 11.59
C GLU A 138 -1.23 -12.95 10.82
N TYR A 139 -1.23 -14.27 11.00
CA TYR A 139 -0.28 -15.14 10.30
C TYR A 139 -0.62 -15.26 8.82
N ALA A 140 -1.90 -15.36 8.46
CA ALA A 140 -2.32 -15.32 7.05
C ALA A 140 -1.94 -13.98 6.39
N PHE A 141 -2.11 -12.86 7.10
CA PHE A 141 -1.63 -11.55 6.65
C PHE A 141 -0.12 -11.54 6.41
N ALA A 142 0.67 -12.06 7.36
CA ALA A 142 2.12 -12.16 7.23
C ALA A 142 2.56 -13.08 6.06
N LEU A 143 1.88 -14.21 5.85
CA LEU A 143 2.12 -15.08 4.69
C LEU A 143 1.74 -14.38 3.37
N GLY A 144 0.73 -13.50 3.39
CA GLY A 144 0.43 -12.59 2.29
C GLY A 144 1.62 -11.69 1.97
N ALA A 145 2.21 -11.04 2.97
CA ALA A 145 3.40 -10.19 2.79
C ALA A 145 4.62 -10.99 2.29
N LEU A 146 4.76 -12.26 2.71
CA LEU A 146 5.75 -13.19 2.16
C LEU A 146 5.48 -13.53 0.68
N ALA A 147 4.21 -13.63 0.28
CA ALA A 147 3.83 -13.81 -1.12
C ALA A 147 4.19 -12.60 -1.98
N HIS A 148 4.07 -11.38 -1.43
CA HIS A 148 4.53 -10.15 -2.06
C HIS A 148 6.06 -10.13 -2.19
N TYR A 149 6.80 -10.39 -1.11
CA TYR A 149 8.27 -10.51 -1.13
C TYR A 149 8.78 -11.50 -2.19
N ALA A 150 8.16 -12.69 -2.27
CA ALA A 150 8.53 -13.68 -3.28
C ALA A 150 8.13 -13.25 -4.70
N ALA A 151 7.02 -12.51 -4.83
CA ALA A 151 6.54 -12.00 -6.10
C ALA A 151 7.51 -10.97 -6.67
N ASP A 152 7.97 -10.00 -5.88
CA ASP A 152 8.72 -8.90 -6.46
C ASP A 152 10.17 -9.25 -6.73
N LEU A 153 10.82 -9.99 -5.81
CA LEU A 153 12.20 -10.44 -5.99
C LEU A 153 12.45 -11.28 -7.25
N SER A 154 11.42 -11.89 -7.83
CA SER A 154 11.53 -12.64 -9.08
C SER A 154 10.67 -12.05 -10.21
N GLY A 155 9.55 -11.41 -9.87
CA GLY A 155 8.54 -10.90 -10.79
C GLY A 155 8.98 -9.64 -11.51
N HIS A 156 9.63 -8.71 -10.79
CA HIS A 156 10.24 -7.54 -11.41
C HIS A 156 11.42 -7.92 -12.31
N PRO A 157 12.53 -8.49 -11.80
CA PRO A 157 13.73 -8.69 -12.61
C PRO A 157 13.51 -9.65 -13.78
N GLU A 158 12.71 -10.71 -13.62
CA GLU A 158 12.50 -11.72 -14.68
C GLU A 158 11.25 -11.48 -15.53
N GLY A 159 10.25 -10.79 -14.97
CA GLY A 159 8.98 -10.53 -15.62
C GLY A 159 8.92 -9.13 -16.21
N THR A 160 8.70 -8.13 -15.35
CA THR A 160 8.43 -6.75 -15.78
C THR A 160 9.64 -6.13 -16.47
N ASN A 161 10.81 -6.14 -15.83
CA ASN A 161 11.96 -5.36 -16.28
C ASN A 161 12.48 -5.86 -17.64
N ARG A 162 12.39 -7.17 -17.88
CA ARG A 162 12.73 -7.81 -19.15
C ARG A 162 11.64 -7.66 -20.20
N ALA A 163 10.38 -7.53 -19.80
CA ALA A 163 9.26 -7.31 -20.72
C ALA A 163 9.18 -5.86 -21.21
N MET A 164 9.65 -4.89 -20.42
CA MET A 164 9.67 -3.46 -20.74
C MET A 164 10.21 -3.13 -22.13
N PRO A 165 11.42 -3.56 -22.55
CA PRO A 165 11.93 -3.22 -23.89
C PRO A 165 11.12 -3.84 -25.03
N HIS A 166 10.43 -4.96 -24.79
CA HIS A 166 9.56 -5.58 -25.80
C HIS A 166 8.26 -4.80 -26.02
N VAL A 167 7.76 -4.11 -24.99
CA VAL A 167 6.51 -3.33 -25.05
C VAL A 167 6.79 -1.86 -25.37
N TYR A 168 7.93 -1.35 -24.92
CA TYR A 168 8.40 0.03 -25.08
C TYR A 168 9.79 0.05 -25.72
N PRO A 169 9.92 -0.35 -27.00
CA PRO A 169 11.22 -0.41 -27.69
C PRO A 169 11.94 0.94 -27.76
N GLU A 170 11.21 2.05 -27.67
CA GLU A 170 11.77 3.40 -27.56
C GLU A 170 12.64 3.60 -26.31
N LEU A 171 12.35 2.88 -25.22
CA LEU A 171 13.11 2.96 -23.97
C LEU A 171 14.35 2.04 -23.99
N GLN A 172 14.32 0.97 -24.80
CA GLN A 172 15.43 0.03 -24.94
C GLN A 172 16.71 0.73 -25.40
N THR A 173 16.61 1.72 -26.30
CA THR A 173 17.76 2.49 -26.77
C THR A 173 18.45 3.26 -25.65
N LYS A 174 17.70 3.69 -24.62
CA LYS A 174 18.21 4.49 -23.52
C LYS A 174 18.74 3.63 -22.36
N PHE A 175 18.02 2.56 -22.01
CA PHE A 175 18.25 1.79 -20.78
C PHE A 175 18.69 0.33 -21.03
N GLY A 176 18.62 -0.14 -22.27
CA GLY A 176 19.02 -1.50 -22.64
C GLY A 176 17.91 -2.54 -22.46
N ASN A 177 18.31 -3.79 -22.20
CA ASN A 177 17.43 -4.96 -22.26
C ASN A 177 16.71 -5.29 -20.94
N VAL A 178 17.02 -4.56 -19.88
CA VAL A 178 16.40 -4.67 -18.57
C VAL A 178 16.13 -3.23 -18.16
N ILE A 179 14.86 -2.88 -17.97
CA ILE A 179 14.45 -1.52 -17.62
C ILE A 179 13.73 -1.58 -16.28
N THR A 180 14.31 -0.94 -15.30
CA THR A 180 13.85 -0.88 -13.90
C THR A 180 12.69 0.10 -13.72
N TYR A 181 12.02 0.01 -12.57
CA TYR A 181 11.01 0.97 -12.15
C TYR A 181 11.61 2.39 -12.08
N GLU A 182 12.79 2.56 -11.47
CA GLU A 182 13.49 3.84 -11.38
C GLU A 182 13.71 4.50 -12.76
N GLU A 183 14.11 3.72 -13.77
CA GLU A 183 14.40 4.21 -15.11
C GLU A 183 13.15 4.67 -15.88
N ALA A 184 12.00 4.01 -15.66
CA ALA A 184 10.78 4.23 -16.42
C ALA A 184 9.49 4.01 -15.62
N PRO A 185 9.25 4.73 -14.51
CA PRO A 185 8.23 4.38 -13.52
C PRO A 185 6.82 4.41 -14.10
N ILE A 186 6.54 5.33 -15.04
CA ILE A 186 5.23 5.44 -15.71
C ILE A 186 4.94 4.22 -16.59
N GLN A 187 5.90 3.80 -17.40
CA GLN A 187 5.75 2.68 -18.34
C GLN A 187 5.76 1.34 -17.60
N HIS A 188 6.55 1.25 -16.53
CA HIS A 188 6.60 0.12 -15.62
C HIS A 188 5.20 -0.13 -15.04
N THR A 189 4.62 0.91 -14.47
CA THR A 189 3.25 0.94 -13.95
C THR A 189 2.20 0.53 -14.99
N GLN A 190 2.32 1.05 -16.21
CA GLN A 190 1.40 0.70 -17.30
C GLN A 190 1.51 -0.78 -17.71
N LEU A 191 2.73 -1.33 -17.75
CA LEU A 191 2.97 -2.71 -18.12
C LEU A 191 2.42 -3.67 -17.07
N GLU A 192 2.59 -3.34 -15.79
CA GLU A 192 2.04 -4.10 -14.67
C GLU A 192 0.51 -4.15 -14.75
N PHE A 193 -0.14 -2.99 -14.92
CA PHE A 193 -1.58 -2.96 -15.15
C PHE A 193 -2.01 -3.78 -16.38
N ALA A 194 -1.20 -3.80 -17.44
CA ALA A 194 -1.47 -4.61 -18.62
C ALA A 194 -1.40 -6.12 -18.32
N PHE A 195 -0.52 -6.55 -17.41
CA PHE A 195 -0.47 -7.91 -16.91
C PHE A 195 -1.69 -8.27 -16.05
N ASP A 196 -2.19 -7.37 -15.21
CA ASP A 196 -3.47 -7.57 -14.51
C ASP A 196 -4.62 -7.80 -15.48
N VAL A 197 -4.71 -6.97 -16.53
CA VAL A 197 -5.70 -7.13 -17.59
C VAL A 197 -5.58 -8.51 -18.25
N MET A 198 -4.37 -9.00 -18.50
CA MET A 198 -4.17 -10.33 -19.05
C MET A 198 -4.59 -11.45 -18.10
N GLN A 199 -4.32 -11.33 -16.81
CA GLN A 199 -4.71 -12.32 -15.80
C GLN A 199 -6.25 -12.38 -15.68
N VAL A 200 -6.94 -11.23 -15.81
CA VAL A 200 -8.41 -11.18 -15.94
C VAL A 200 -8.87 -11.91 -17.20
N ALA A 201 -8.23 -11.63 -18.34
CA ALA A 201 -8.58 -12.25 -19.61
C ALA A 201 -8.36 -13.77 -19.64
N ALA A 202 -7.25 -14.25 -19.05
CA ALA A 202 -6.92 -15.66 -18.90
C ALA A 202 -7.92 -16.41 -18.01
N GLY A 203 -8.82 -15.67 -17.36
CA GLY A 203 -9.87 -16.20 -16.54
C GLY A 203 -9.40 -16.64 -15.16
N ARG A 204 -8.20 -16.21 -14.76
CA ARG A 204 -7.65 -16.50 -13.44
C ARG A 204 -8.38 -15.72 -12.33
N TYR A 205 -9.10 -14.66 -12.69
CA TYR A 205 -10.01 -13.92 -11.81
C TYR A 205 -11.51 -14.21 -12.06
N ARG A 206 -11.87 -15.38 -12.60
CA ARG A 206 -13.25 -15.65 -13.10
C ARG A 206 -14.32 -15.89 -12.04
N THR A 207 -13.99 -16.07 -10.77
CA THR A 207 -14.99 -16.58 -9.83
C THR A 207 -15.79 -15.47 -9.16
N ALA A 208 -17.09 -15.73 -8.99
CA ALA A 208 -17.91 -15.01 -8.03
C ALA A 208 -17.39 -15.16 -6.59
N GLU A 209 -16.45 -16.09 -6.33
CA GLU A 209 -15.67 -16.17 -5.08
C GLU A 209 -14.59 -15.09 -4.97
N TYR A 210 -13.85 -14.80 -6.05
CA TYR A 210 -12.92 -13.67 -6.13
C TYR A 210 -13.64 -12.33 -5.93
N GLN A 211 -14.84 -12.19 -6.50
CA GLN A 211 -15.74 -11.06 -6.24
C GLN A 211 -16.35 -11.09 -4.84
N ARG A 212 -16.50 -12.27 -4.23
CA ARG A 212 -16.86 -12.43 -2.82
C ARG A 212 -15.73 -12.03 -1.86
N SER A 213 -14.49 -11.95 -2.33
CA SER A 213 -13.31 -11.73 -1.50
C SER A 213 -12.60 -10.39 -1.76
N ILE A 214 -13.20 -9.46 -2.53
CA ILE A 214 -12.68 -8.11 -2.78
C ILE A 214 -12.42 -7.34 -1.47
N GLY A 215 -13.06 -7.72 -0.37
CA GLY A 215 -12.73 -7.23 0.95
C GLY A 215 -11.44 -7.84 1.49
N PHE A 216 -10.28 -7.41 1.00
CA PHE A 216 -9.04 -7.71 1.70
C PHE A 216 -9.04 -7.08 3.10
N GLN A 217 -8.39 -7.74 4.05
CA GLN A 217 -8.24 -7.26 5.42
C GLN A 217 -6.79 -6.93 5.74
N VAL A 218 -6.59 -5.80 6.43
CA VAL A 218 -5.28 -5.36 6.91
C VAL A 218 -5.26 -5.60 8.41
N SER A 219 -4.33 -6.41 8.88
CA SER A 219 -4.14 -6.62 10.32
C SER A 219 -3.23 -5.53 10.88
N LYS A 220 -3.83 -4.42 11.34
CA LYS A 220 -3.10 -3.26 11.89
C LYS A 220 -2.19 -3.63 13.08
N PRO A 221 -2.62 -4.44 14.06
CA PRO A 221 -1.79 -4.69 15.25
C PRO A 221 -0.45 -5.35 14.93
N VAL A 222 -0.44 -6.40 14.09
CA VAL A 222 0.83 -7.06 13.68
C VAL A 222 1.66 -6.15 12.79
N LEU A 223 1.03 -5.33 11.93
CA LEU A 223 1.72 -4.35 11.10
C LEU A 223 2.47 -3.32 11.95
N GLU A 224 1.83 -2.75 12.97
CA GLU A 224 2.44 -1.77 13.87
C GLU A 224 3.63 -2.37 14.64
N ARG A 225 3.46 -3.57 15.21
CA ARG A 225 4.54 -4.29 15.91
C ARG A 225 5.72 -4.59 14.99
N ALA A 226 5.45 -5.14 13.81
CA ALA A 226 6.48 -5.51 12.86
C ALA A 226 7.22 -4.28 12.29
N PHE A 227 6.49 -3.20 12.02
CA PHE A 227 7.08 -1.96 11.51
C PHE A 227 8.02 -1.33 12.54
N LEU A 228 7.58 -1.22 13.80
CA LEU A 228 8.42 -0.74 14.90
C LEU A 228 9.65 -1.62 15.11
N LYS A 229 9.46 -2.94 15.10
CA LYS A 229 10.54 -3.92 15.26
C LYS A 229 11.57 -3.86 14.12
N THR A 230 11.14 -3.53 12.91
CA THR A 230 12.03 -3.48 11.73
C THR A 230 12.77 -2.14 11.66
N TYR A 231 12.04 -1.03 11.86
CA TYR A 231 12.54 0.30 11.54
C TYR A 231 12.80 1.20 12.75
N GLY A 232 12.41 0.79 13.96
CA GLY A 232 12.53 1.63 15.16
C GLY A 232 11.65 2.88 15.07
N MET A 233 10.61 2.84 14.23
CA MET A 233 9.65 3.92 14.04
C MET A 233 8.24 3.40 14.28
N GLU A 234 7.41 4.18 14.95
CA GLU A 234 5.98 3.89 15.02
C GLU A 234 5.36 4.10 13.64
N LEU A 235 4.38 3.28 13.27
CA LEU A 235 3.71 3.39 11.96
C LEU A 235 3.13 4.79 11.73
N GLY A 236 2.62 5.43 12.78
CA GLY A 236 2.08 6.81 12.76
C GLY A 236 3.11 7.90 12.45
N GLN A 237 4.41 7.61 12.54
CA GLN A 237 5.48 8.53 12.14
C GLN A 237 5.70 8.57 10.63
N VAL A 238 5.17 7.58 9.90
CA VAL A 238 5.31 7.44 8.45
C VAL A 238 3.95 7.55 7.75
N ILE A 239 2.89 6.98 8.34
CA ILE A 239 1.53 7.04 7.83
C ILE A 239 0.68 7.89 8.78
N PHE A 240 0.28 9.07 8.32
CA PHE A 240 -0.46 10.04 9.14
C PHE A 240 -1.79 9.48 9.70
N ASN A 241 -2.52 8.70 8.89
CA ASN A 241 -3.77 8.08 9.33
C ASN A 241 -3.96 6.73 8.64
N VAL A 242 -3.58 5.66 9.35
CA VAL A 242 -3.60 4.28 8.85
C VAL A 242 -4.99 3.87 8.37
N ASP A 243 -6.05 4.26 9.08
CA ASP A 243 -7.43 3.91 8.73
C ASP A 243 -7.87 4.55 7.42
N LEU A 244 -7.54 5.83 7.24
CA LEU A 244 -7.81 6.57 6.02
C LEU A 244 -6.99 6.03 4.85
N SER A 245 -5.72 5.68 5.06
CA SER A 245 -4.86 5.07 4.04
C SER A 245 -5.44 3.73 3.59
N VAL A 246 -5.77 2.84 4.53
CA VAL A 246 -6.37 1.53 4.24
C VAL A 246 -7.74 1.68 3.55
N ALA A 247 -8.59 2.61 3.99
CA ALA A 247 -9.90 2.83 3.37
C ALA A 247 -9.78 3.37 1.94
N SER A 248 -8.88 4.32 1.73
CA SER A 248 -8.58 4.91 0.41
C SER A 248 -7.98 3.90 -0.54
N PHE A 249 -7.06 3.07 -0.04
CA PHE A 249 -6.45 1.97 -0.78
C PHE A 249 -7.50 0.93 -1.20
N ARG A 250 -8.35 0.46 -0.27
CA ARG A 250 -9.48 -0.42 -0.58
C ARG A 250 -10.39 0.15 -1.67
N PHE A 251 -10.71 1.43 -1.58
CA PHE A 251 -11.54 2.11 -2.58
C PHE A 251 -10.86 2.11 -3.97
N ALA A 252 -9.56 2.42 -4.02
CA ALA A 252 -8.80 2.43 -5.26
C ALA A 252 -8.73 1.03 -5.90
N VAL A 253 -8.36 0.00 -5.13
CA VAL A 253 -8.31 -1.40 -5.59
C VAL A 253 -9.67 -1.89 -6.09
N ARG A 254 -10.75 -1.61 -5.34
CA ARG A 254 -12.12 -1.94 -5.77
C ARG A 254 -12.47 -1.29 -7.11
N SER A 255 -11.95 -0.10 -7.37
CA SER A 255 -12.18 0.65 -8.61
C SER A 255 -11.36 0.11 -9.79
N LEU A 256 -10.20 -0.50 -9.54
CA LEU A 256 -9.34 -1.10 -10.57
C LEU A 256 -9.99 -2.32 -11.23
N ILE A 257 -10.65 -3.20 -10.48
CA ILE A 257 -11.21 -4.46 -11.00
C ILE A 257 -12.18 -4.22 -12.18
N PRO A 258 -13.21 -3.36 -12.08
CA PRO A 258 -14.10 -3.08 -13.22
C PRO A 258 -13.38 -2.40 -14.41
N ILE A 259 -12.28 -1.71 -14.18
CA ILE A 259 -11.47 -1.11 -15.26
C ILE A 259 -10.70 -2.22 -15.97
N ALA A 260 -9.95 -3.03 -15.23
CA ALA A 260 -9.17 -4.15 -15.74
C ALA A 260 -10.05 -5.15 -16.51
N SER A 261 -11.23 -5.50 -15.98
CA SER A 261 -12.14 -6.42 -16.66
C SER A 261 -12.77 -5.84 -17.93
N ARG A 262 -13.06 -4.53 -17.96
CA ARG A 262 -13.51 -3.87 -19.19
C ARG A 262 -12.39 -3.83 -20.23
N ALA A 263 -11.18 -3.51 -19.81
CA ALA A 263 -10.00 -3.48 -20.67
C ALA A 263 -9.72 -4.89 -21.26
N ALA A 264 -9.74 -5.93 -20.42
CA ALA A 264 -9.55 -7.32 -20.80
C ALA A 264 -10.56 -7.77 -21.85
N TRP A 265 -11.85 -7.44 -21.64
CA TRP A 265 -12.89 -7.74 -22.61
C TRP A 265 -12.66 -7.05 -23.96
N GLN A 266 -12.16 -5.81 -23.98
CA GLN A 266 -11.92 -5.08 -25.21
C GLN A 266 -10.68 -5.58 -25.96
N SER A 267 -9.56 -5.80 -25.26
CA SER A 267 -8.28 -6.17 -25.87
C SER A 267 -8.18 -7.66 -26.20
N GLN A 268 -8.79 -8.54 -25.40
CA GLN A 268 -8.58 -10.00 -25.47
C GLN A 268 -9.87 -10.79 -25.74
N LYS A 269 -10.90 -10.16 -26.32
CA LYS A 269 -12.22 -10.80 -26.58
C LYS A 269 -12.12 -12.17 -27.27
N LYS A 270 -11.23 -12.30 -28.26
CA LYS A 270 -11.05 -13.55 -29.02
C LYS A 270 -10.52 -14.66 -28.12
N GLU A 271 -9.48 -14.39 -27.34
CA GLU A 271 -8.88 -15.35 -26.41
C GLU A 271 -9.84 -15.73 -25.27
N ILE A 272 -10.54 -14.75 -24.70
CA ILE A 272 -11.59 -14.99 -23.69
C ILE A 272 -12.66 -15.96 -24.23
N ARG A 273 -13.08 -15.78 -25.49
CA ARG A 273 -14.08 -16.64 -26.13
C ARG A 273 -13.57 -18.03 -26.52
N LYS A 274 -12.25 -18.22 -26.69
CA LYS A 274 -11.68 -19.57 -26.85
C LYS A 274 -11.83 -20.40 -25.58
N VAL A 275 -11.62 -19.77 -24.41
CA VAL A 275 -11.68 -20.43 -23.09
C VAL A 275 -13.10 -20.46 -22.53
N SER A 276 -13.94 -19.48 -22.89
CA SER A 276 -15.33 -19.38 -22.47
C SER A 276 -16.20 -18.94 -23.65
N PRO A 277 -16.64 -19.88 -24.51
CA PRO A 277 -17.38 -19.57 -25.74
C PRO A 277 -18.66 -18.76 -25.53
N GLN A 278 -19.31 -18.93 -24.37
CA GLN A 278 -20.54 -18.23 -24.01
C GLN A 278 -20.31 -16.93 -23.23
N ALA A 279 -19.06 -16.55 -22.93
CA ALA A 279 -18.73 -15.35 -22.17
C ALA A 279 -19.42 -14.10 -22.74
N ARG A 280 -20.16 -13.38 -21.89
CA ARG A 280 -20.81 -12.11 -22.24
C ARG A 280 -20.10 -10.94 -21.55
N ARG A 281 -20.03 -9.78 -22.20
CA ARG A 281 -19.43 -8.55 -21.63
C ARG A 281 -19.93 -8.23 -20.22
N ARG A 282 -21.23 -8.46 -19.97
CA ARG A 282 -21.87 -8.21 -18.67
C ARG A 282 -21.40 -9.11 -17.54
N GLU A 283 -20.87 -10.30 -17.86
CA GLU A 283 -20.31 -11.24 -16.87
C GLU A 283 -18.90 -10.84 -16.41
N TYR A 284 -18.25 -9.93 -17.15
CA TYR A 284 -16.95 -9.33 -16.81
C TYR A 284 -17.11 -7.94 -16.17
N VAL A 285 -18.32 -7.38 -16.11
CA VAL A 285 -18.60 -6.09 -15.46
C VAL A 285 -19.29 -6.39 -14.15
N TYR A 286 -18.53 -6.37 -13.06
CA TYR A 286 -19.08 -6.53 -11.72
C TYR A 286 -20.04 -5.38 -11.39
N LYS A 287 -21.23 -5.73 -10.89
CA LYS A 287 -22.19 -4.79 -10.30
C LYS A 287 -22.62 -5.38 -8.96
N GLU A 288 -21.91 -5.05 -7.90
CA GLU A 288 -22.41 -5.23 -6.54
C GLU A 288 -22.66 -3.84 -5.95
N SER A 289 -23.86 -3.66 -5.41
CA SER A 289 -24.24 -2.43 -4.72
C SER A 289 -23.49 -2.31 -3.38
N GLU A 290 -23.35 -1.09 -2.87
CA GLU A 290 -22.73 -0.85 -1.54
C GLU A 290 -23.47 -1.60 -0.42
N GLU A 291 -24.80 -1.70 -0.53
CA GLU A 291 -25.68 -2.36 0.42
C GLU A 291 -25.52 -3.89 0.41
N GLU A 292 -25.42 -4.52 -0.76
CA GLU A 292 -25.16 -5.96 -0.89
C GLU A 292 -23.80 -6.36 -0.32
N TYR A 293 -22.79 -5.50 -0.49
CA TYR A 293 -21.46 -5.68 0.10
C TYR A 293 -21.52 -5.64 1.64
N GLN A 294 -22.16 -4.61 2.21
CA GLN A 294 -22.31 -4.47 3.67
C GLN A 294 -23.08 -5.64 4.31
N LYS A 295 -24.12 -6.14 3.65
CA LYS A 295 -24.93 -7.27 4.12
C LYS A 295 -24.15 -8.58 4.18
N LYS A 296 -23.11 -8.72 3.36
CA LYS A 296 -22.40 -9.99 3.14
C LYS A 296 -21.07 -10.11 3.86
N TYR A 297 -20.39 -8.98 4.10
CA TYR A 297 -19.08 -8.94 4.76
C TYR A 297 -19.11 -8.23 6.12
N GLY A 298 -20.30 -7.85 6.59
CA GLY A 298 -20.51 -7.19 7.87
C GLY A 298 -20.18 -5.69 7.88
N SER A 299 -20.58 -5.02 8.95
CA SER A 299 -20.29 -3.61 9.21
C SER A 299 -18.99 -3.40 9.99
N GLY A 300 -18.14 -4.43 10.10
CA GLY A 300 -16.85 -4.39 10.82
C GLY A 300 -15.76 -3.60 10.08
N TYR A 301 -16.07 -3.09 8.89
CA TYR A 301 -15.37 -1.93 8.36
C TYR A 301 -15.66 -0.77 9.30
N ASP A 302 -14.62 -0.23 9.96
CA ASP A 302 -14.71 1.08 10.60
C ASP A 302 -15.46 1.98 9.65
N HIS A 303 -16.74 2.27 9.96
CA HIS A 303 -17.52 3.16 9.14
C HIS A 303 -16.71 4.44 9.13
N PRO A 304 -16.20 4.87 7.97
CA PRO A 304 -15.39 6.06 7.95
C PRO A 304 -16.29 7.15 8.57
N GLY A 305 -15.77 7.81 9.60
CA GLY A 305 -16.52 8.81 10.35
C GLY A 305 -16.90 9.99 9.45
N THR A 306 -17.08 11.17 10.00
CA THR A 306 -17.32 12.38 9.19
C THR A 306 -16.29 12.60 8.06
N GLY A 307 -15.08 12.02 8.15
CA GLY A 307 -14.07 11.95 7.08
C GLY A 307 -14.46 11.14 5.83
N ALA A 308 -15.40 10.19 5.90
CA ALA A 308 -15.91 9.44 4.73
C ALA A 308 -16.69 10.29 3.74
N ARG A 309 -17.49 11.21 4.28
CA ARG A 309 -18.29 12.14 3.48
C ARG A 309 -17.39 13.13 2.76
N VAL A 310 -16.23 13.41 3.37
CA VAL A 310 -15.14 14.16 2.77
C VAL A 310 -14.44 13.32 1.68
N LEU A 311 -14.16 12.02 1.93
CA LEU A 311 -13.66 11.09 0.90
C LEU A 311 -14.63 10.97 -0.30
N SER A 312 -15.94 10.80 -0.08
CA SER A 312 -16.93 10.70 -1.16
C SER A 312 -17.12 12.02 -1.93
N TYR A 313 -16.90 13.16 -1.27
CA TYR A 313 -16.85 14.48 -1.90
C TYR A 313 -15.58 14.66 -2.74
N PHE A 314 -14.39 14.28 -2.23
CA PHE A 314 -13.14 14.31 -3.00
C PHE A 314 -13.13 13.32 -4.17
N VAL A 315 -13.80 12.17 -4.03
CA VAL A 315 -14.00 11.18 -5.11
C VAL A 315 -14.94 11.70 -6.20
N ARG A 316 -15.89 12.59 -5.88
CA ARG A 316 -16.71 13.30 -6.89
C ARG A 316 -15.95 14.43 -7.60
N VAL A 317 -14.89 14.95 -6.97
CA VAL A 317 -14.08 16.08 -7.45
C VAL A 317 -12.78 15.62 -8.12
N LEU A 318 -12.35 14.36 -7.92
CA LEU A 318 -11.45 13.68 -8.85
C LEU A 318 -12.01 13.94 -10.25
N PRO A 319 -11.23 14.59 -11.14
CA PRO A 319 -11.73 14.88 -12.46
C PRO A 319 -12.26 13.57 -13.01
N LYS A 320 -13.45 13.60 -13.62
CA LYS A 320 -13.84 12.55 -14.55
C LYS A 320 -12.86 12.67 -15.71
N ILE A 321 -11.60 12.27 -15.48
CA ILE A 321 -10.56 12.19 -16.49
C ILE A 321 -11.19 11.27 -17.52
N GLY A 322 -11.43 11.85 -18.70
CA GLY A 322 -12.38 11.34 -19.68
C GLY A 322 -12.19 9.85 -19.97
N PRO A 323 -13.19 9.22 -20.61
CA PRO A 323 -13.38 7.77 -20.64
C PRO A 323 -12.25 6.91 -21.25
N LEU A 324 -11.07 7.46 -21.57
CA LEU A 324 -10.01 6.81 -22.33
C LEU A 324 -8.54 7.05 -21.89
N LYS A 325 -8.21 7.84 -20.85
CA LYS A 325 -6.78 7.99 -20.41
C LYS A 325 -6.18 6.81 -19.62
N PRO A 326 -6.94 6.01 -18.85
CA PRO A 326 -6.47 4.74 -18.29
C PRO A 326 -6.16 3.66 -19.35
N PHE A 327 -6.28 3.97 -20.65
CA PHE A 327 -6.01 3.09 -21.78
C PHE A 327 -4.71 3.45 -22.51
N ALA A 328 -3.82 4.24 -21.88
CA ALA A 328 -2.49 4.52 -22.42
C ALA A 328 -1.51 3.35 -22.28
N PHE A 329 -1.89 2.27 -21.57
CA PHE A 329 -1.06 1.06 -21.50
C PHE A 329 -1.06 0.34 -22.85
N LYS A 330 0.11 -0.16 -23.24
CA LYS A 330 0.25 -0.99 -24.44
C LYS A 330 -0.13 -2.44 -24.09
N THR A 331 -0.75 -3.16 -25.02
CA THR A 331 -1.00 -4.60 -24.82
C THR A 331 0.34 -5.33 -24.85
N PRO A 332 0.63 -6.25 -23.90
CA PRO A 332 1.92 -6.93 -23.86
C PRO A 332 2.14 -7.79 -25.12
N THR A 333 3.34 -7.72 -25.71
CA THR A 333 3.75 -8.53 -26.86
C THR A 333 3.84 -10.01 -26.49
N PRO A 334 3.75 -10.96 -27.45
CA PRO A 334 3.87 -12.39 -27.15
C PRO A 334 5.11 -12.75 -26.30
N GLU A 335 6.23 -12.07 -26.53
CA GLU A 335 7.48 -12.21 -25.78
C GLU A 335 7.31 -11.73 -24.33
N ALA A 336 6.76 -10.52 -24.13
CA ALA A 336 6.45 -9.99 -22.80
C ALA A 336 5.47 -10.89 -22.04
N GLN A 337 4.46 -11.44 -22.72
CA GLN A 337 3.53 -12.40 -22.12
C GLN A 337 4.22 -13.71 -21.72
N ALA A 338 5.20 -14.18 -22.51
CA ALA A 338 5.95 -15.38 -22.20
C ALA A 338 6.85 -15.17 -20.98
N LEU A 339 7.55 -14.03 -20.90
CA LEU A 339 8.35 -13.62 -19.73
C LEU A 339 7.47 -13.57 -18.48
N PHE A 340 6.35 -12.87 -18.53
CA PHE A 340 5.42 -12.77 -17.41
C PHE A 340 4.86 -14.13 -16.96
N ARG A 341 4.47 -15.01 -17.89
CA ARG A 341 4.02 -16.36 -17.53
C ARG A 341 5.12 -17.20 -16.90
N ALA A 342 6.37 -17.03 -17.35
CA ALA A 342 7.51 -17.73 -16.80
C ALA A 342 7.84 -17.21 -15.39
N SER A 343 7.93 -15.90 -15.20
CA SER A 343 8.18 -15.29 -13.89
C SER A 343 7.10 -15.64 -12.88
N PHE A 344 5.81 -15.60 -13.27
CA PHE A 344 4.71 -15.99 -12.38
C PHE A 344 4.81 -17.45 -11.91
N ARG A 345 5.30 -18.38 -12.74
CA ARG A 345 5.57 -19.77 -12.31
C ARG A 345 6.73 -19.85 -11.32
N THR A 346 7.79 -19.10 -11.57
CA THR A 346 8.94 -19.00 -10.66
C THR A 346 8.51 -18.44 -9.30
N VAL A 347 7.74 -17.35 -9.29
CA VAL A 347 7.16 -16.74 -8.09
C VAL A 347 6.38 -17.76 -7.26
N MET A 348 5.43 -18.49 -7.87
CA MET A 348 4.64 -19.49 -7.15
C MET A 348 5.51 -20.59 -6.51
N ASN A 349 6.53 -21.06 -7.23
CA ASN A 349 7.42 -22.10 -6.73
C ASN A 349 8.32 -21.58 -5.59
N ASN A 350 8.92 -20.40 -5.77
CA ASN A 350 9.75 -19.75 -4.76
C ASN A 350 8.93 -19.45 -3.50
N TYR A 351 7.71 -18.93 -3.66
CA TYR A 351 6.82 -18.66 -2.55
C TYR A 351 6.46 -19.93 -1.78
N CYS A 352 5.99 -21.00 -2.44
CA CYS A 352 5.70 -22.24 -1.72
C CYS A 352 6.93 -22.84 -1.04
N ALA A 353 8.12 -22.72 -1.64
CA ALA A 353 9.37 -23.16 -1.00
C ALA A 353 9.74 -22.33 0.24
N LEU A 354 9.36 -21.04 0.30
CA LEU A 354 9.50 -20.21 1.51
C LEU A 354 8.48 -20.63 2.57
N VAL A 355 7.21 -20.81 2.18
CA VAL A 355 6.13 -21.28 3.08
C VAL A 355 6.46 -22.63 3.70
N GLU A 356 7.00 -23.59 2.93
CA GLU A 356 7.38 -24.92 3.42
C GLU A 356 8.51 -24.90 4.47
N LYS A 357 9.33 -23.84 4.48
CA LYS A 357 10.40 -23.66 5.47
C LYS A 357 9.90 -23.00 6.75
N GLU A 358 8.73 -22.37 6.73
CA GLU A 358 8.20 -21.71 7.91
C GLU A 358 7.83 -22.72 9.01
N PRO A 359 7.95 -22.32 10.29
CA PRO A 359 7.70 -23.23 11.39
C PRO A 359 6.24 -23.66 11.47
N ARG A 360 6.03 -24.95 11.71
CA ARG A 360 4.69 -25.57 11.68
C ARG A 360 3.88 -25.30 12.95
N ASP A 361 4.53 -24.93 14.03
CA ASP A 361 3.87 -24.54 15.28
C ASP A 361 4.51 -23.26 15.86
N THR A 362 3.88 -22.71 16.90
CA THR A 362 4.29 -21.47 17.55
C THR A 362 5.42 -21.65 18.56
N THR A 363 5.82 -22.89 18.85
CA THR A 363 6.88 -23.24 19.81
C THR A 363 8.24 -23.45 19.13
N ASP A 364 8.23 -23.77 17.85
CA ASP A 364 9.43 -23.87 17.02
C ASP A 364 10.10 -22.49 16.87
N THR A 365 11.37 -22.46 17.25
CA THR A 365 12.20 -21.25 17.29
C THR A 365 13.09 -21.11 16.05
N GLN A 366 13.11 -22.11 15.15
CA GLN A 366 13.88 -22.02 13.93
C GLN A 366 13.23 -21.01 12.98
N ARG A 367 13.92 -19.91 12.69
CA ARG A 367 13.38 -18.86 11.81
C ARG A 367 14.17 -18.86 10.51
N PRO A 368 13.55 -19.22 9.36
CA PRO A 368 14.20 -19.07 8.08
C PRO A 368 14.63 -17.61 7.87
N THR A 369 15.87 -17.42 7.43
CA THR A 369 16.36 -16.10 7.04
C THR A 369 15.71 -15.69 5.73
N LEU A 370 15.17 -14.47 5.70
CA LEU A 370 14.71 -13.79 4.49
C LEU A 370 15.73 -12.71 4.14
N PRO A 371 16.54 -12.88 3.09
CA PRO A 371 17.52 -11.88 2.70
C PRO A 371 16.86 -10.53 2.38
N ASN A 372 17.50 -9.44 2.81
CA ASN A 372 17.15 -8.10 2.36
C ASN A 372 17.65 -7.88 0.93
N ALA A 373 16.71 -7.58 0.05
CA ALA A 373 16.98 -7.36 -1.36
C ALA A 373 16.01 -6.30 -1.91
N ASP A 374 16.49 -5.56 -2.90
CA ASP A 374 15.71 -4.59 -3.64
C ASP A 374 14.62 -5.32 -4.44
N PHE A 375 13.37 -4.91 -4.28
CA PHE A 375 12.22 -5.57 -4.92
C PHE A 375 12.12 -5.33 -6.42
N ASP A 376 12.77 -4.30 -6.96
CA ASP A 376 12.75 -4.05 -8.40
C ASP A 376 13.90 -4.78 -9.11
N THR A 377 15.08 -4.88 -8.50
CA THR A 377 16.23 -5.56 -9.12
C THR A 377 16.42 -7.00 -8.67
N GLY A 378 15.83 -7.40 -7.54
CA GLY A 378 16.02 -8.69 -6.88
C GLY A 378 17.40 -8.88 -6.24
N LYS A 379 18.25 -7.85 -6.21
CA LYS A 379 19.63 -7.94 -5.72
C LYS A 379 19.75 -7.58 -4.24
N PRO A 380 20.80 -8.05 -3.54
CA PRO A 380 21.03 -7.68 -2.15
C PRO A 380 21.16 -6.16 -1.98
N THR A 381 20.42 -5.61 -1.02
CA THR A 381 20.41 -4.19 -0.68
C THR A 381 21.81 -3.70 -0.29
N ARG A 382 22.35 -2.73 -1.03
CA ARG A 382 23.68 -2.12 -0.78
C ARG A 382 23.70 -0.66 -1.22
N LEU A 383 24.47 0.16 -0.50
CA LEU A 383 24.67 1.56 -0.86
C LEU A 383 25.26 1.67 -2.29
N GLY A 384 24.65 2.55 -3.09
CA GLY A 384 25.02 2.82 -4.48
C GLY A 384 24.66 1.70 -5.45
N GLU A 385 23.75 0.80 -5.07
CA GLU A 385 23.21 -0.24 -5.97
C GLU A 385 21.96 0.24 -6.70
N TYR A 386 21.06 0.95 -6.01
CA TYR A 386 19.76 1.40 -6.53
C TYR A 386 19.38 2.74 -5.87
N ALA A 387 18.91 3.72 -6.64
CA ALA A 387 18.75 5.09 -6.12
C ALA A 387 17.69 5.17 -5.01
N LEU A 388 16.52 4.56 -5.22
CA LEU A 388 15.44 4.55 -4.22
C LEU A 388 15.87 3.85 -2.93
N THR A 389 16.76 2.85 -3.01
CA THR A 389 17.36 2.24 -1.81
C THR A 389 18.17 3.29 -1.04
N ASP A 390 19.08 3.99 -1.72
CA ASP A 390 19.96 4.98 -1.08
C ASP A 390 19.17 6.13 -0.44
N GLU A 391 18.20 6.69 -1.18
CA GLU A 391 17.28 7.73 -0.72
C GLU A 391 16.52 7.30 0.53
N THR A 392 15.96 6.09 0.50
CA THR A 392 15.13 5.60 1.59
C THR A 392 15.94 5.34 2.86
N TYR A 393 17.18 4.84 2.76
CA TYR A 393 18.06 4.73 3.93
C TYR A 393 18.44 6.10 4.50
N GLY A 394 18.69 7.08 3.61
CA GLY A 394 18.96 8.46 4.00
C GLY A 394 17.79 9.07 4.78
N GLU A 395 16.58 9.00 4.22
CA GLU A 395 15.38 9.52 4.89
C GLU A 395 15.09 8.78 6.19
N TRP A 396 15.21 7.45 6.22
CA TRP A 396 15.02 6.67 7.44
C TRP A 396 15.96 7.11 8.57
N LEU A 397 17.25 7.26 8.27
CA LEU A 397 18.25 7.71 9.24
C LEU A 397 17.94 9.12 9.75
N ARG A 398 17.57 10.04 8.86
CA ARG A 398 17.18 11.42 9.24
C ARG A 398 15.96 11.43 10.17
N LYS A 399 14.93 10.63 9.88
CA LYS A 399 13.74 10.52 10.74
C LYS A 399 14.06 9.95 12.12
N LEU A 400 14.94 8.96 12.20
CA LEU A 400 15.42 8.45 13.48
C LEU A 400 16.17 9.52 14.29
N ALA A 401 17.02 10.31 13.62
CA ALA A 401 17.74 11.41 14.26
C ALA A 401 16.82 12.52 14.78
N ASP A 402 15.77 12.87 14.03
CA ASP A 402 14.74 13.83 14.47
C ASP A 402 14.04 13.39 15.77
N LYS A 403 13.96 12.07 15.98
CA LYS A 403 13.45 11.44 17.21
C LYS A 403 14.53 11.04 18.19
N LYS A 404 15.76 11.54 18.01
CA LYS A 404 16.93 11.28 18.87
C LYS A 404 17.18 9.79 19.09
N PHE A 405 16.79 8.96 18.12
CA PHE A 405 16.95 7.51 18.14
C PHE A 405 16.26 6.83 19.34
N GLU A 406 15.19 7.42 19.89
CA GLU A 406 14.54 6.97 21.14
C GLU A 406 14.10 5.50 21.11
N SER A 407 13.61 5.01 19.97
CA SER A 407 13.10 3.64 19.81
C SER A 407 14.08 2.70 19.08
N LEU A 408 15.34 3.11 18.93
CA LEU A 408 16.32 2.35 18.16
C LEU A 408 16.95 1.23 18.99
N THR A 409 16.82 -0.01 18.53
CA THR A 409 17.50 -1.16 19.14
C THR A 409 18.93 -1.30 18.65
N THR A 410 19.79 -1.99 19.43
CA THR A 410 21.16 -2.31 19.03
C THR A 410 21.25 -3.03 17.67
N SER A 411 20.32 -3.94 17.36
CA SER A 411 20.27 -4.64 16.06
C SER A 411 19.96 -3.69 14.89
N GLN A 412 19.04 -2.74 15.08
CA GLN A 412 18.73 -1.73 14.07
C GLN A 412 19.90 -0.77 13.86
N GLN A 413 20.55 -0.32 14.94
CA GLN A 413 21.75 0.52 14.88
C GLN A 413 22.87 -0.17 14.07
N GLN A 414 23.19 -1.43 14.39
CA GLN A 414 24.22 -2.19 13.67
C GLN A 414 23.92 -2.34 12.18
N HIS A 415 22.66 -2.58 11.83
CA HIS A 415 22.25 -2.72 10.44
C HIS A 415 22.43 -1.41 9.65
N ILE A 416 22.00 -0.27 10.21
CA ILE A 416 22.17 1.04 9.57
C ILE A 416 23.65 1.35 9.40
N LEU A 417 24.45 1.16 10.47
CA LEU A 417 25.90 1.36 10.40
C LEU A 417 26.55 0.45 9.35
N ALA A 418 26.14 -0.81 9.25
CA ALA A 418 26.65 -1.74 8.26
C ALA A 418 26.38 -1.26 6.82
N PHE A 419 25.16 -0.79 6.53
CA PHE A 419 24.80 -0.24 5.21
C PHE A 419 25.73 0.91 4.81
N PHE A 420 25.92 1.88 5.71
CA PHE A 420 26.78 3.06 5.48
C PHE A 420 28.29 2.82 5.65
N SER A 421 28.71 1.64 6.15
CA SER A 421 30.13 1.30 6.34
C SER A 421 30.82 0.70 5.11
N THR A 422 30.06 0.42 4.04
CA THR A 422 30.60 -0.16 2.79
C THR A 422 31.65 0.79 2.18
N PRO A 423 32.90 0.36 1.89
CA PRO A 423 33.99 1.27 1.52
C PRO A 423 33.71 2.22 0.35
N ILE A 424 34.24 3.43 0.51
CA ILE A 424 34.04 4.69 -0.25
C ILE A 424 34.60 4.59 -1.68
N THR A 425 33.93 3.86 -2.56
CA THR A 425 33.97 4.14 -4.01
C THR A 425 32.58 4.25 -4.63
N ARG A 426 31.52 4.15 -3.81
CA ARG A 426 30.12 4.35 -4.21
C ARG A 426 29.52 5.46 -3.36
N GLU A 427 29.42 6.63 -3.97
CA GLU A 427 28.48 7.66 -3.53
C GLU A 427 27.04 7.13 -3.74
N PRO A 428 26.02 7.65 -3.02
CA PRO A 428 24.63 7.41 -3.39
C PRO A 428 24.45 7.61 -4.90
N VAL A 429 23.74 6.70 -5.57
CA VAL A 429 23.46 6.88 -7.01
C VAL A 429 22.36 7.93 -7.20
N ASP A 430 21.46 8.03 -6.22
CA ASP A 430 20.36 8.98 -6.20
C ASP A 430 20.84 10.44 -6.23
N GLU A 431 20.16 11.28 -7.01
CA GLU A 431 20.52 12.70 -7.16
C GLU A 431 20.00 13.54 -5.98
N ASP A 432 18.87 13.17 -5.38
CA ASP A 432 18.27 13.90 -4.25
C ASP A 432 19.09 13.67 -2.95
N GLU A 433 19.69 12.50 -2.76
CA GLU A 433 20.68 12.23 -1.71
C GLU A 433 22.05 12.85 -2.00
N LYS A 434 22.36 13.16 -3.27
CA LYS A 434 23.54 13.97 -3.60
C LYS A 434 23.30 15.46 -3.35
N GLU A 435 22.04 15.90 -3.19
CA GLU A 435 21.74 17.28 -2.84
C GLU A 435 22.45 17.65 -1.53
N LYS A 436 23.03 18.85 -1.55
CA LYS A 436 23.95 19.31 -0.50
C LYS A 436 23.33 19.22 0.91
N ASP A 437 22.06 19.57 1.04
CA ASP A 437 21.38 19.66 2.33
C ASP A 437 20.96 18.27 2.85
N ASN A 438 20.41 17.41 2.00
CA ASN A 438 20.07 16.02 2.34
C ASN A 438 21.32 15.22 2.72
N ARG A 439 22.36 15.31 1.89
CA ARG A 439 23.65 14.64 2.16
C ARG A 439 24.24 15.08 3.48
N LYS A 440 24.23 16.40 3.75
CA LYS A 440 24.74 16.95 5.00
C LYS A 440 23.95 16.42 6.21
N ALA A 441 22.62 16.44 6.13
CA ALA A 441 21.77 15.93 7.21
C ALA A 441 21.97 14.43 7.45
N THR A 442 22.11 13.62 6.40
CA THR A 442 22.40 12.17 6.51
C THR A 442 23.75 11.93 7.19
N VAL A 443 24.79 12.69 6.80
CA VAL A 443 26.13 12.59 7.42
C VAL A 443 26.09 12.99 8.89
N GLU A 444 25.41 14.09 9.23
CA GLU A 444 25.25 14.53 10.62
C GLU A 444 24.50 13.50 11.46
N ALA A 445 23.41 12.93 10.93
CA ALA A 445 22.66 11.87 11.58
C ALA A 445 23.48 10.59 11.77
N LEU A 446 24.34 10.24 10.79
CA LEU A 446 25.23 9.09 10.88
C LEU A 446 26.30 9.27 11.97
N GLU A 447 26.86 10.47 12.12
CA GLU A 447 27.80 10.76 13.20
C GLU A 447 27.12 10.72 14.58
N GLN A 448 25.89 11.21 14.70
CA GLN A 448 25.10 11.05 15.92
C GLN A 448 24.86 9.58 16.23
N LEU A 449 24.48 8.77 15.23
CA LEU A 449 24.26 7.32 15.38
C LEU A 449 25.51 6.57 15.83
N LYS A 450 26.70 6.93 15.32
CA LYS A 450 28.00 6.37 15.75
C LYS A 450 28.35 6.73 17.19
N ALA A 451 27.96 7.92 17.63
CA ALA A 451 28.23 8.40 18.99
C ALA A 451 27.27 7.78 20.04
N LEU A 452 26.15 7.19 19.61
CA LEU A 452 25.24 6.51 20.51
C LEU A 452 25.88 5.26 21.12
N LYS A 453 25.81 5.16 22.44
CA LYS A 453 26.11 3.91 23.14
C LYS A 453 25.03 2.88 22.81
N PRO A 454 25.40 1.61 22.57
CA PRO A 454 24.41 0.55 22.41
C PRO A 454 23.44 0.55 23.59
N GLN A 455 22.13 0.56 23.28
CA GLN A 455 21.06 0.45 24.26
C GLN A 455 20.64 -1.02 24.45
#